data_AF-A0A0D6DV41-F1
#
_entry.id   AF-A0A0D6DV41-F1
#
_cell.length_a   1.000
_cell.length_b   1.000
_cell.length_c   1.000
_cell.angle_alpha   90.00
_cell.angle_beta   90.00
_cell.angle_gamma   90.00
#
_symmetry.space_group_name_H-M   'P 1'
#
loop_
_entity.id
_entity.type
_entity.pdbx_description
1 polymer ?
#
loop_
_entity_poly.entity_id
_entity_poly.type
_entity_poly.pdbx_seq_one_letter_code
_entity_poly.pdbx_strand_id
1 'polypeptide(L)'
;MEVSYKGKKVTVWEISKKDVYPEWVQALFDTNHLTWYDNRLKILVQAINPNPRRDLKLGLLANLEGHYGGGYKMGEIGDFFDATNGRVVSKKKFLSEYTFKN
;
A
#
# COMPACT_ATOMS: atom_id res chain seq x y z
N MET A 1 -9.69 1.40 5.45
CA MET A 1 -10.44 2.64 5.78
C MET A 1 -10.31 3.62 4.63
N GLU A 2 -11.30 4.48 4.42
CA GLU A 2 -11.23 5.54 3.43
C GLU A 2 -10.80 6.86 4.08
N VAL A 3 -9.87 7.58 3.44
CA VAL A 3 -9.41 8.91 3.88
C VAL A 3 -9.20 9.83 2.67
N SER A 4 -8.92 11.10 2.91
CA SER A 4 -8.56 12.05 1.86
C SER A 4 -7.04 12.26 1.80
N TYR A 5 -6.47 12.19 0.60
CA TYR A 5 -5.09 12.59 0.31
C TYR A 5 -5.08 13.59 -0.85
N LYS A 6 -4.56 14.80 -0.61
CA LYS A 6 -4.54 15.90 -1.62
C LYS A 6 -5.91 16.12 -2.28
N GLY A 7 -6.98 16.10 -1.46
CA GLY A 7 -8.36 16.28 -1.92
C GLY A 7 -9.00 15.07 -2.61
N LYS A 8 -8.29 13.95 -2.77
CA LYS A 8 -8.81 12.71 -3.38
C LYS A 8 -9.09 11.66 -2.33
N LYS A 9 -10.20 10.93 -2.49
CA LYS A 9 -10.49 9.73 -1.67
C LYS A 9 -9.48 8.63 -1.98
N VAL A 10 -8.95 8.02 -0.93
CA VAL A 10 -8.00 6.90 -1.01
C VAL A 10 -8.35 5.84 0.03
N THR A 11 -8.14 4.58 -0.32
CA THR A 11 -8.31 3.44 0.58
C THR A 11 -6.96 3.06 1.18
N VAL A 12 -6.90 3.05 2.51
CA VAL A 12 -5.68 2.76 3.26
C VAL A 12 -5.92 1.69 4.33
N TRP A 13 -4.84 1.04 4.74
CA TRP A 13 -4.83 0.10 5.86
C TRP A 13 -3.56 0.30 6.70
N GLU A 14 -3.72 0.38 8.02
CA GLU A 14 -2.59 0.32 8.95
C GLU A 14 -2.06 -1.12 8.98
N ILE A 15 -0.84 -1.30 8.51
CA ILE A 15 -0.14 -2.58 8.47
C ILE A 15 -0.04 -3.10 9.89
N SER A 16 -0.71 -4.22 10.14
CA SER A 16 -0.82 -4.81 11.46
C SER A 16 -1.02 -6.32 11.33
N LYS A 17 -0.58 -7.08 12.33
CA LYS A 17 -0.97 -8.48 12.48
C LYS A 17 -2.19 -8.51 13.39
N LYS A 18 -3.36 -8.80 12.82
CA LYS A 18 -4.64 -8.85 13.53
C LYS A 18 -5.25 -10.22 13.25
N ASP A 19 -6.08 -10.71 14.17
CA ASP A 19 -6.82 -11.95 13.97
C ASP A 19 -7.86 -11.84 12.86
N VAL A 20 -8.36 -10.62 12.60
CA VAL A 20 -9.33 -10.32 11.54
C VAL A 20 -8.85 -9.12 10.72
N TYR A 21 -8.76 -9.32 9.41
CA TYR A 21 -8.45 -8.28 8.44
C TYR A 21 -9.71 -7.71 7.78
N PRO A 22 -9.69 -6.45 7.29
CA PRO A 22 -10.69 -5.99 6.34
C PRO A 22 -10.75 -6.93 5.14
N GLU A 23 -11.94 -7.19 4.60
CA GLU A 23 -12.17 -8.15 3.50
C GLU A 23 -11.20 -7.95 2.32
N TRP A 24 -11.03 -6.70 1.87
CA TRP A 24 -10.12 -6.39 0.76
C TRP A 24 -8.66 -6.66 1.10
N VAL A 25 -8.24 -6.56 2.37
CA VAL A 25 -6.87 -6.90 2.80
C VAL A 25 -6.70 -8.40 2.84
N GLN A 26 -7.70 -9.13 3.36
CA GLN A 26 -7.71 -10.60 3.38
C GLN A 26 -7.58 -11.16 1.95
N ALA A 27 -8.38 -10.65 1.01
CA ALA A 27 -8.32 -11.07 -0.39
C ALA A 27 -6.92 -10.91 -1.02
N LEU A 28 -6.17 -9.87 -0.61
CA LEU A 28 -4.81 -9.67 -1.10
C LEU A 28 -3.78 -10.62 -0.46
N PHE A 29 -4.01 -11.09 0.76
CA PHE A 29 -3.23 -12.19 1.33
C PHE A 29 -3.56 -13.50 0.60
N ASP A 30 -4.84 -13.77 0.35
CA ASP A 30 -5.29 -15.00 -0.31
C ASP A 30 -4.72 -15.15 -1.73
N THR A 31 -4.48 -14.03 -2.43
CA THR A 31 -3.86 -14.02 -3.77
C THR A 31 -2.34 -13.80 -3.74
N ASN A 32 -1.69 -13.87 -2.57
CA ASN A 32 -0.24 -13.63 -2.39
C ASN A 32 0.25 -12.24 -2.85
N HIS A 33 -0.64 -11.24 -2.95
CA HIS A 33 -0.24 -9.85 -3.18
C HIS A 33 0.35 -9.20 -1.93
N LEU A 34 0.00 -9.71 -0.76
CA LEU A 34 0.59 -9.38 0.53
C LEU A 34 1.30 -10.62 1.09
N THR A 35 2.53 -10.48 1.55
CA THR A 35 3.30 -11.58 2.14
C THR A 35 4.12 -11.08 3.32
N TRP A 36 4.00 -11.76 4.47
CA TRP A 36 4.79 -11.44 5.66
C TRP A 36 6.22 -11.99 5.56
N TYR A 37 7.17 -11.17 6.00
CA TYR A 37 8.57 -11.50 6.26
C TYR A 37 8.87 -11.00 7.68
N ASP A 38 8.69 -11.87 8.66
CA ASP A 38 8.70 -11.51 10.08
C ASP A 38 7.73 -10.36 10.37
N ASN A 39 8.24 -9.20 10.81
CA ASN A 39 7.45 -8.01 11.11
C ASN A 39 7.37 -7.01 9.94
N ARG A 40 7.85 -7.41 8.76
CA ARG A 40 7.79 -6.62 7.53
C ARG A 40 6.79 -7.25 6.57
N LEU A 41 6.07 -6.42 5.85
CA LEU A 41 5.12 -6.84 4.84
C LEU A 41 5.65 -6.49 3.45
N LYS A 42 5.74 -7.50 2.59
CA LYS A 42 5.98 -7.33 1.15
C LYS A 42 4.64 -7.14 0.44
N ILE A 43 4.55 -6.13 -0.40
CA ILE A 43 3.31 -5.71 -1.07
C ILE A 43 3.55 -5.61 -2.58
N LEU A 44 2.86 -6.40 -3.39
CA LEU A 44 2.89 -6.31 -4.84
C LEU A 44 1.96 -5.18 -5.32
N VAL A 45 2.44 -3.93 -5.30
CA VAL A 45 1.54 -2.77 -5.48
C VAL A 45 0.94 -2.67 -6.89
N GLN A 46 1.61 -3.20 -7.91
CA GLN A 46 1.11 -3.17 -9.29
C GLN A 46 -0.10 -4.08 -9.53
N ALA A 47 -0.23 -5.18 -8.79
CA ALA A 47 -1.39 -6.06 -8.88
C ALA A 47 -2.60 -5.53 -8.08
N ILE A 48 -2.38 -4.54 -7.22
CA ILE A 48 -3.39 -3.96 -6.34
C ILE A 48 -3.92 -2.67 -6.96
N ASN A 49 -5.21 -2.63 -7.29
CA ASN A 49 -5.88 -1.49 -7.92
C ASN A 49 -5.14 -0.98 -9.18
N PRO A 50 -5.03 -1.82 -10.22
CA PRO A 50 -4.24 -1.51 -11.42
C PRO A 50 -4.77 -0.24 -12.12
N ASN A 51 -3.86 0.61 -12.55
CA ASN A 51 -4.15 1.85 -13.25
C ASN A 51 -2.99 2.18 -14.21
N PRO A 52 -3.21 2.29 -15.53
CA PRO A 52 -2.12 2.45 -16.49
C PRO A 52 -1.17 3.62 -16.21
N ARG A 53 -1.69 4.78 -15.79
CA ARG A 53 -0.86 5.96 -15.49
C ARG A 53 -0.05 5.77 -14.20
N ARG A 54 -0.67 5.21 -13.17
CA ARG A 54 0.00 4.90 -11.90
C ARG A 54 1.05 3.81 -12.12
N ASP A 55 0.71 2.75 -12.83
CA ASP A 55 1.56 1.57 -13.02
C ASP A 55 2.76 1.89 -13.90
N LEU A 56 2.61 2.75 -14.92
CA LEU A 56 3.73 3.33 -15.67
C LEU A 56 4.67 4.12 -14.75
N LYS A 57 4.12 4.99 -13.88
CA LYS A 57 4.93 5.75 -12.92
C LYS A 57 5.64 4.83 -11.93
N LEU A 58 4.97 3.81 -11.42
CA LEU A 58 5.57 2.82 -10.53
C LEU A 58 6.67 2.02 -11.23
N GLY A 59 6.47 1.64 -12.49
CA GLY A 59 7.48 0.96 -13.30
C GLY A 59 8.73 1.81 -13.53
N LEU A 60 8.55 3.10 -13.86
CA LEU A 60 9.67 4.04 -13.98
C LEU A 60 10.44 4.19 -12.65
N LEU A 61 9.75 4.31 -11.52
CA LEU A 61 10.37 4.39 -10.20
C LEU A 61 11.11 3.11 -9.83
N ALA A 62 10.53 1.93 -10.10
CA ALA A 62 11.17 0.65 -9.83
C ALA A 62 12.49 0.51 -10.61
N ASN A 63 12.50 0.90 -11.89
CA ASN A 63 13.70 0.90 -12.71
C ASN A 63 14.80 1.82 -12.15
N LEU A 64 14.43 3.02 -11.67
CA LEU A 64 15.39 3.95 -11.03
C LEU A 64 15.95 3.41 -9.72
N GLU A 65 15.15 2.64 -8.96
CA GLU A 65 15.55 1.98 -7.71
C GLU A 65 16.34 0.66 -7.95
N GLY A 66 16.60 0.29 -9.21
CA GLY A 66 17.29 -0.96 -9.57
C GLY A 66 16.42 -2.23 -9.40
N HIS A 67 15.11 -2.08 -9.22
CA HIS A 67 14.16 -3.17 -9.07
C HIS A 67 13.54 -3.52 -10.43
N TYR A 68 13.96 -4.64 -11.03
CA TYR A 68 13.35 -5.19 -12.25
C TYR A 68 12.22 -6.17 -11.89
N GLY A 69 11.02 -5.98 -12.44
CA GLY A 69 10.03 -7.07 -12.53
C GLY A 69 8.93 -7.15 -11.48
N GLY A 70 8.48 -6.02 -10.93
CA GLY A 70 7.26 -5.99 -10.11
C GLY A 70 7.45 -5.04 -8.95
N GLY A 71 6.70 -3.93 -8.96
CA GLY A 71 6.81 -2.88 -7.95
C GLY A 71 6.42 -3.40 -6.57
N TYR A 72 7.31 -4.11 -5.90
CA TYR A 72 7.12 -4.50 -4.52
C TYR A 72 7.48 -3.33 -3.63
N LYS A 73 6.69 -3.11 -2.59
CA LYS A 73 7.05 -2.20 -1.49
C LYS A 73 7.07 -2.99 -0.20
N MET A 74 8.03 -2.65 0.66
CA MET A 74 8.11 -3.16 2.02
C MET A 74 7.45 -2.15 2.95
N GLY A 75 6.66 -2.64 3.90
CA GLY A 75 6.17 -1.84 5.01
C GLY A 75 6.40 -2.53 6.35
N GLU A 76 6.44 -1.74 7.41
CA GLU A 76 6.57 -2.22 8.78
C GLU A 76 5.22 -2.20 9.50
N ILE A 77 5.10 -2.94 10.60
CA ILE A 77 3.93 -2.83 11.47
C ILE A 77 3.79 -1.38 11.96
N GLY A 78 2.60 -0.79 11.80
CA GLY A 78 2.30 0.60 12.11
C GLY A 78 2.45 1.57 10.94
N ASP A 79 3.06 1.16 9.83
CA ASP A 79 2.97 1.90 8.57
C ASP A 79 1.57 1.80 7.97
N PHE A 80 1.25 2.69 7.03
CA PHE A 80 -0.01 2.71 6.30
C PHE A 80 0.23 2.32 4.84
N PHE A 81 -0.43 1.25 4.40
CA PHE A 81 -0.52 0.91 2.99
C PHE A 81 -1.67 1.69 2.33
N ASP A 82 -1.33 2.57 1.39
CA ASP A 82 -2.26 3.29 0.52
C ASP A 82 -2.43 2.51 -0.78
N ALA A 83 -3.48 1.69 -0.81
CA ALA A 83 -3.79 0.78 -1.92
C ALA A 83 -4.20 1.56 -3.18
N THR A 84 -4.81 2.73 -3.02
CA THR A 84 -5.20 3.58 -4.15
C THR A 84 -3.97 4.09 -4.91
N ASN A 85 -2.97 4.59 -4.19
CA ASN A 85 -1.76 5.15 -4.81
C ASN A 85 -0.60 4.16 -4.92
N GLY A 86 -0.72 2.94 -4.38
CA GLY A 86 0.31 1.90 -4.48
C GLY A 86 1.58 2.25 -3.69
N ARG A 87 1.42 2.76 -2.46
CA ARG A 87 2.56 3.21 -1.63
C ARG A 87 2.42 2.80 -0.17
N VAL A 88 3.55 2.69 0.52
CA VAL A 88 3.63 2.56 1.97
C VAL A 88 4.06 3.91 2.54
N VAL A 89 3.40 4.33 3.62
CA VAL A 89 3.63 5.63 4.26
C VAL A 89 3.78 5.44 5.76
N SER A 90 4.81 6.04 6.36
CA SER A 90 4.98 5.96 7.80
C SER A 90 3.83 6.62 8.57
N LYS A 91 3.54 6.15 9.78
CA LYS A 91 2.50 6.73 10.65
C LYS A 91 2.60 8.25 10.76
N LYS A 92 3.82 8.79 10.95
CA LYS A 92 4.06 10.24 11.01
C LYS A 92 3.59 10.96 9.76
N LYS A 93 3.97 10.46 8.57
CA LYS A 93 3.57 11.07 7.29
C LYS A 93 2.08 10.89 7.01
N PHE A 94 1.52 9.74 7.40
CA PHE A 94 0.09 9.48 7.28
C PHE A 94 -0.71 10.52 8.06
N LEU A 95 -0.39 10.72 9.33
CA LEU A 95 -1.08 11.69 10.18
C LEU A 95 -0.89 13.15 9.73
N SER A 96 0.21 13.50 9.06
CA SER A 96 0.46 14.86 8.57
C SER A 96 -0.16 15.16 7.21
N GLU A 97 -0.25 14.18 6.32
CA GLU A 97 -0.64 14.40 4.92
C GLU A 97 -2.06 13.95 4.57
N TYR A 98 -2.69 13.13 5.41
CA TYR A 98 -4.01 12.59 5.17
C TYR A 98 -5.03 13.19 6.12
N THR A 99 -6.27 13.29 5.65
CA THR A 99 -7.39 13.82 6.43
C THR A 99 -8.47 12.76 6.56
N PHE A 100 -8.88 12.49 7.79
CA PHE A 100 -10.07 11.71 8.09
C PHE A 100 -11.28 12.53 7.65
N LYS A 101 -12.13 11.98 6.78
CA LYS A 101 -13.43 12.60 6.53
C LYS A 101 -14.30 12.28 7.75
N ASN A 102 -14.80 13.31 8.42
CA ASN A 102 -15.93 13.20 9.34
C ASN A 102 -17.19 12.83 8.56
#